data_AF-A0A8T6LZ00-F1
#
_entry.id   AF-A0A8T6LZ00-F1
#
_cell.length_a   1.000
_cell.length_b   1.000
_cell.length_c   1.000
_cell.angle_alpha   90.00
_cell.angle_beta   90.00
_cell.angle_gamma   90.00
#
_symmetry.space_group_name_H-M   'P 1'
#
loop_
_entity.id
_entity.type
_entity.pdbx_description
1 polymer ?
#
loop_
_entity_poly.entity_id
_entity_poly.type
_entity_poly.pdbx_seq_one_letter_code
_entity_poly.pdbx_strand_id
1 'polypeptide(L)'
;MGFIRGSVVVLVSSLLFLTLFMGNAFLTLSWSLEYNNLETNANNVAVQAFETLGIKDEIESNYNLMMIYCDNQEAFDFSSQGINIPIPCYEIAKGPEAVIQYSVSNALHDLYYRTYDCSFFECLKTGDGPYVLVSEVAMNYWKSKFKICLLGSILLFVLMFIFIEKKHSTLTVTGILMILSALPFRKLNWLLAFLPEGNLTEMVLSFFTRSYNVFLIMTIIGVSLFAVGIAFEFLGIGLKITKFFTKEKATKEKEKKGSVPMIATEEKESFTKEEVKEIVREELRKVKEKK
;
A
#
# COMPACT_ATOMS: atom_id res chain seq x y z
N MET A 1 -22.11 19.82 15.95
CA MET A 1 -20.86 19.02 15.86
C MET A 1 -20.84 18.00 14.73
N GLY A 2 -21.99 17.53 14.20
CA GLY A 2 -22.02 16.51 13.14
C GLY A 2 -21.32 16.90 11.83
N PHE A 3 -21.43 18.15 11.39
CA PHE A 3 -20.82 18.62 10.13
C PHE A 3 -19.28 18.51 10.15
N ILE A 4 -18.64 19.09 11.17
CA ILE A 4 -17.17 19.06 11.33
C ILE A 4 -16.66 17.61 11.37
N ARG A 5 -17.35 16.75 12.12
CA ARG A 5 -17.00 15.33 12.24
C ARG A 5 -17.13 14.59 10.91
N GLY A 6 -18.21 14.83 10.18
CA GLY A 6 -18.42 14.28 8.84
C GLY A 6 -17.32 14.69 7.87
N SER A 7 -16.97 15.98 7.83
CA SER A 7 -15.89 16.50 6.98
C SER A 7 -14.54 15.86 7.31
N VAL A 8 -14.20 15.69 8.60
CA VAL A 8 -12.96 15.02 9.02
C VAL A 8 -12.95 13.55 8.58
N VAL A 9 -14.05 12.82 8.73
CA VAL A 9 -14.12 11.41 8.30
C VAL A 9 -13.91 11.27 6.79
N VAL A 10 -14.51 12.15 5.97
CA VAL A 10 -14.31 12.14 4.51
C VAL A 10 -12.84 12.40 4.15
N LEU A 11 -12.21 13.41 4.77
CA LEU A 11 -10.82 13.74 4.52
C LEU A 11 -9.89 12.58 4.90
N VAL A 12 -10.09 11.99 6.06
CA VAL A 12 -9.28 10.86 6.55
C VAL A 12 -9.49 9.61 5.67
N SER A 13 -10.72 9.36 5.22
CA SER A 13 -11.03 8.25 4.31
C SER A 13 -10.34 8.42 2.95
N SER A 14 -10.31 9.65 2.41
CA SER A 14 -9.61 9.97 1.18
C SER A 14 -8.09 9.77 1.31
N LEU A 15 -7.50 10.25 2.40
CA LEU A 15 -6.07 10.02 2.69
C LEU A 15 -5.75 8.54 2.88
N LEU A 16 -6.62 7.80 3.57
CA LEU A 16 -6.47 6.36 3.75
C LEU A 16 -6.52 5.64 2.40
N PHE A 17 -7.47 5.99 1.53
CA PHE A 17 -7.56 5.45 0.18
C PHE A 17 -6.28 5.69 -0.63
N LEU A 18 -5.77 6.93 -0.66
CA LEU A 18 -4.54 7.26 -1.37
C LEU A 18 -3.33 6.49 -0.82
N THR A 19 -3.24 6.36 0.51
CA THR A 19 -2.16 5.63 1.17
C THR A 19 -2.21 4.13 0.85
N LEU A 20 -3.40 3.53 0.84
CA LEU A 20 -3.60 2.13 0.44
C LEU A 20 -3.27 1.91 -1.04
N PHE A 21 -3.70 2.84 -1.92
CA PHE A 21 -3.38 2.79 -3.35
C PHE A 21 -1.88 2.85 -3.60
N MET A 22 -1.17 3.80 -2.99
CA MET A 22 0.29 3.89 -3.10
C MET A 22 0.99 2.68 -2.48
N GLY A 23 0.46 2.15 -1.36
CA GLY A 23 0.93 0.91 -0.77
C GLY A 23 0.85 -0.27 -1.74
N ASN A 24 -0.28 -0.43 -2.44
CA ASN A 24 -0.45 -1.47 -3.46
C ASN A 24 0.55 -1.31 -4.61
N ALA A 25 0.84 -0.07 -5.03
CA ALA A 25 1.84 0.21 -6.06
C ALA A 25 3.24 -0.20 -5.61
N PHE A 26 3.67 0.21 -4.41
CA PHE A 26 4.99 -0.12 -3.88
C PHE A 26 5.16 -1.61 -3.61
N LEU A 27 4.11 -2.29 -3.15
CA LEU A 27 4.13 -3.73 -2.98
C LEU A 27 4.27 -4.46 -4.32
N THR A 28 3.53 -4.00 -5.34
CA THR A 28 3.63 -4.54 -6.70
C THR A 28 5.05 -4.39 -7.25
N LEU A 29 5.62 -3.18 -7.19
CA LEU A 29 6.98 -2.91 -7.66
C LEU A 29 8.01 -3.76 -6.90
N SER A 30 7.88 -3.85 -5.57
CA SER A 30 8.78 -4.64 -4.75
C SER A 30 8.73 -6.13 -5.08
N TRP A 31 7.55 -6.71 -5.30
CA TRP A 31 7.41 -8.13 -5.62
C TRP A 31 7.81 -8.45 -7.06
N SER A 32 7.50 -7.57 -8.00
CA SER A 32 7.94 -7.74 -9.39
C SER A 32 9.48 -7.72 -9.53
N LEU A 33 10.16 -6.98 -8.64
CA LEU A 33 11.62 -6.87 -8.60
C LEU A 33 12.33 -7.92 -7.72
N GLU A 34 11.61 -8.93 -7.22
CA GLU A 34 12.30 -10.08 -6.62
C GLU A 34 13.09 -10.83 -7.70
N TYR A 35 14.34 -11.21 -7.41
CA TYR A 35 15.25 -11.81 -8.39
C TYR A 35 14.61 -12.93 -9.23
N ASN A 36 13.94 -13.90 -8.60
CA ASN A 36 13.29 -15.00 -9.32
C ASN A 36 12.20 -14.53 -10.31
N ASN A 37 11.48 -13.46 -9.95
CA ASN A 37 10.45 -12.88 -10.80
C ASN A 37 11.06 -12.06 -11.92
N LEU A 38 12.12 -11.31 -11.60
CA LEU A 38 12.88 -10.55 -12.58
C LEU A 38 13.54 -11.49 -13.59
N GLU A 39 14.27 -12.51 -13.16
CA GLU A 39 14.92 -13.50 -14.04
C GLU A 39 13.92 -14.15 -15.00
N THR A 40 12.78 -14.64 -14.49
CA THR A 40 11.77 -15.30 -15.32
C THR A 40 11.18 -14.37 -16.39
N ASN A 41 10.93 -13.10 -16.06
CA ASN A 41 10.22 -12.17 -16.96
C ASN A 41 11.17 -11.29 -17.79
N ALA A 42 12.32 -10.93 -17.23
CA ALA A 42 13.32 -10.09 -17.87
C ALA A 42 14.22 -10.88 -18.81
N ASN A 43 14.34 -12.20 -18.69
CA ASN A 43 15.15 -13.00 -19.63
C ASN A 43 14.75 -12.75 -21.10
N ASN A 44 13.44 -12.70 -21.41
CA ASN A 44 13.00 -12.44 -22.78
C ASN A 44 13.36 -11.02 -23.25
N VAL A 45 13.20 -10.02 -22.38
CA VAL A 45 13.52 -8.62 -22.68
C VAL A 45 15.04 -8.41 -22.79
N ALA A 46 15.81 -9.07 -21.93
CA ALA A 46 17.25 -9.01 -21.91
C ALA A 46 17.85 -9.71 -23.14
N VAL A 47 17.28 -10.84 -23.58
CA VAL A 47 17.67 -11.49 -24.84
C VAL A 47 17.45 -10.54 -26.02
N GLN A 48 16.30 -9.87 -26.12
CA GLN A 48 16.06 -8.87 -27.18
C GLN A 48 17.04 -7.68 -27.10
N ALA A 49 17.40 -7.25 -25.90
CA ALA A 49 18.42 -6.22 -25.71
C ALA A 49 19.80 -6.68 -26.19
N PHE A 50 20.18 -7.94 -25.90
CA PHE A 50 21.43 -8.53 -26.37
C PHE A 50 21.47 -8.67 -27.90
N GLU A 51 20.33 -8.99 -28.53
CA GLU A 51 20.16 -8.98 -29.98
C GLU A 51 20.37 -7.58 -30.55
N THR A 52 19.74 -6.57 -29.94
CA THR A 52 19.85 -5.17 -30.38
C THR A 52 21.28 -4.63 -30.24
N LEU A 53 22.04 -5.12 -29.28
CA LEU A 53 23.44 -4.74 -29.03
C LEU A 53 24.45 -5.51 -29.91
N GLY A 54 24.00 -6.48 -30.72
CA GLY A 54 24.88 -7.32 -31.56
C GLY A 54 25.68 -8.37 -30.78
N ILE A 55 25.41 -8.57 -29.49
CA ILE A 55 26.11 -9.55 -28.65
C ILE A 55 25.80 -10.98 -29.12
N LYS A 56 24.56 -11.21 -29.56
CA LYS A 56 24.15 -12.49 -30.14
C LYS A 56 25.00 -12.84 -31.37
N ASP A 57 25.11 -11.91 -32.31
CA ASP A 57 25.89 -12.11 -33.54
C ASP A 57 27.38 -12.33 -33.23
N GLU A 58 27.91 -11.65 -32.20
CA GLU A 58 29.28 -11.83 -31.73
C GLU A 58 29.51 -13.23 -31.14
N ILE A 59 28.59 -13.73 -30.32
CA ILE A 59 28.66 -15.09 -29.76
C ILE A 59 28.57 -16.13 -30.88
N GLU A 60 27.61 -16.00 -31.79
CA GLU A 60 27.43 -16.94 -32.90
C GLU A 60 28.65 -16.97 -33.83
N SER A 61 29.24 -15.80 -34.13
CA SER A 61 30.42 -15.68 -34.99
C SER A 61 31.68 -16.27 -34.34
N ASN A 62 31.81 -16.16 -33.02
CA ASN A 62 32.98 -16.65 -32.28
C ASN A 62 32.80 -18.05 -31.68
N TYR A 63 31.64 -18.68 -31.85
CA TYR A 63 31.32 -19.96 -31.20
C TYR A 63 32.34 -21.08 -31.50
N ASN A 64 32.82 -21.17 -32.74
CA ASN A 64 33.86 -22.15 -33.11
C ASN A 64 35.18 -21.92 -32.37
N LEU A 65 35.56 -20.66 -32.13
CA LEU A 65 36.74 -20.31 -31.36
C LEU A 65 36.55 -20.71 -29.89
N MET A 66 35.37 -20.45 -29.33
CA MET A 66 35.02 -20.83 -27.95
C MET A 66 35.14 -22.35 -27.75
N MET A 67 34.66 -23.15 -28.70
CA MET A 67 34.78 -24.61 -28.69
C MET A 67 36.25 -25.07 -28.67
N ILE A 68 37.12 -24.49 -29.50
CA ILE A 68 38.55 -24.82 -29.54
C ILE A 68 39.25 -24.42 -28.23
N TYR A 69 38.87 -23.28 -27.65
CA TYR A 69 39.42 -22.82 -26.38
C TYR A 69 39.09 -23.79 -25.23
N CYS A 70 37.89 -24.36 -25.27
CA CYS A 70 37.40 -25.32 -24.29
C CYS A 70 38.08 -26.69 -24.29
N ASP A 71 38.92 -27.00 -25.29
CA ASP A 71 39.72 -28.23 -25.27
C ASP A 71 40.82 -28.19 -24.18
N ASN A 72 41.23 -26.99 -23.75
CA ASN A 72 42.36 -26.80 -22.84
C ASN A 72 42.00 -26.03 -21.55
N GLN A 73 40.78 -25.50 -21.44
CA GLN A 73 40.34 -24.61 -20.37
C GLN A 73 38.94 -24.98 -19.89
N GLU A 74 38.62 -24.67 -18.63
CA GLU A 74 37.30 -24.99 -18.04
C GLU A 74 36.22 -23.94 -18.36
N ALA A 75 36.63 -22.71 -18.67
CA ALA A 75 35.75 -21.59 -19.01
C ALA A 75 36.40 -20.65 -20.03
N PHE A 76 35.58 -19.99 -20.84
CA PHE A 76 35.97 -18.95 -21.78
C PHE A 76 35.58 -17.58 -21.22
N ASP A 77 36.54 -16.66 -21.07
CA ASP A 77 36.29 -15.30 -20.60
C ASP A 77 35.78 -14.43 -21.76
N PHE A 78 34.45 -14.29 -21.85
CA PHE A 78 33.83 -13.43 -22.84
C PHE A 78 33.82 -11.98 -22.35
N SER A 79 34.59 -11.12 -23.03
CA SER A 79 34.68 -9.69 -22.72
C SER A 79 34.14 -8.85 -23.88
N SER A 80 32.93 -8.33 -23.75
CA SER A 80 32.32 -7.40 -24.72
C SER A 80 31.72 -6.19 -24.02
N GLN A 81 31.95 -5.00 -24.57
CA GLN A 81 31.43 -3.72 -24.07
C GLN A 81 31.71 -3.46 -22.57
N GLY A 82 32.82 -3.97 -22.04
CA GLY A 82 33.22 -3.82 -20.64
C GLY A 82 32.54 -4.80 -19.66
N ILE A 83 31.75 -5.74 -20.16
CA ILE A 83 31.20 -6.85 -19.38
C ILE A 83 32.12 -8.06 -19.61
N ASN A 84 32.69 -8.59 -18.53
CA ASN A 84 33.48 -9.82 -18.56
C ASN A 84 32.69 -10.95 -17.91
N ILE A 85 32.28 -11.94 -18.70
CA ILE A 85 31.49 -13.08 -18.24
C ILE A 85 32.30 -14.36 -18.46
N PRO A 86 32.69 -15.09 -17.40
CA PRO A 86 33.29 -16.39 -17.55
C PRO A 86 32.21 -17.40 -17.94
N ILE A 87 32.26 -17.90 -19.18
CA ILE A 87 31.30 -18.85 -19.74
C ILE A 87 31.87 -20.25 -19.60
N PRO A 88 31.27 -21.13 -18.78
CA PRO A 88 31.76 -22.49 -18.62
C PRO A 88 31.68 -23.28 -19.92
N CYS A 89 32.68 -24.12 -20.18
CA CYS A 89 32.74 -24.93 -21.38
C CYS A 89 31.59 -25.95 -21.50
N TYR A 90 30.99 -26.35 -20.38
CA TYR A 90 29.82 -27.22 -20.39
C TYR A 90 28.54 -26.51 -20.88
N GLU A 91 28.45 -25.18 -20.78
CA GLU A 91 27.37 -24.40 -21.39
C GLU A 91 27.65 -24.17 -22.87
N ILE A 92 28.91 -23.92 -23.23
CA ILE A 92 29.35 -23.80 -24.64
C ILE A 92 29.03 -25.08 -25.40
N ALA A 93 29.29 -26.26 -24.83
CA ALA A 93 29.00 -27.54 -25.46
C ALA A 93 27.51 -27.80 -25.75
N LYS A 94 26.58 -27.06 -25.13
CA LYS A 94 25.13 -27.19 -25.36
C LYS A 94 24.64 -26.41 -26.59
N GLY A 95 25.45 -25.52 -27.15
CA GLY A 95 25.08 -24.68 -28.31
C GLY A 95 25.10 -23.17 -28.02
N PRO A 96 25.09 -22.33 -29.06
CA PRO A 96 25.15 -20.87 -28.92
C PRO A 96 23.95 -20.30 -28.15
N GLU A 97 22.76 -20.89 -28.28
CA GLU A 97 21.57 -20.44 -27.54
C GLU A 97 21.73 -20.62 -26.03
N ALA A 98 22.35 -21.72 -25.59
CA ALA A 98 22.64 -21.94 -24.17
C ALA A 98 23.66 -20.93 -23.65
N VAL A 99 24.68 -20.61 -24.45
CA VAL A 99 25.67 -19.57 -24.16
C VAL A 99 25.01 -18.20 -23.99
N ILE A 100 24.09 -17.83 -24.88
CA ILE A 100 23.33 -16.57 -24.80
C ILE A 100 22.48 -16.55 -23.52
N GLN A 101 21.71 -17.62 -23.25
CA GLN A 101 20.87 -17.67 -22.04
C GLN A 101 21.69 -17.59 -20.76
N TYR A 102 22.82 -18.30 -20.70
CA TYR A 102 23.75 -18.24 -19.57
C TYR A 102 24.33 -16.82 -19.41
N SER A 103 24.78 -16.21 -20.51
CA SER A 103 25.35 -14.86 -20.49
C SER A 103 24.34 -13.81 -20.03
N VAL A 104 23.09 -13.91 -20.49
CA VAL A 104 21.99 -13.03 -20.08
C VAL A 104 21.66 -13.22 -18.59
N SER A 105 21.52 -14.47 -18.12
CA SER A 105 21.23 -14.76 -16.71
C SER A 105 22.36 -14.26 -15.79
N ASN A 106 23.62 -14.51 -16.16
CA ASN A 106 24.76 -14.05 -15.36
C ASN A 106 24.88 -12.51 -15.36
N ALA A 107 24.70 -11.86 -16.52
CA ALA A 107 24.69 -10.41 -16.59
C ALA A 107 23.55 -9.80 -15.75
N LEU A 108 22.36 -10.40 -15.79
CA LEU A 108 21.22 -9.96 -14.99
C LEU A 108 21.50 -10.15 -13.49
N HIS A 109 22.10 -11.27 -13.10
CA HIS A 109 22.52 -11.54 -11.73
C HIS A 109 23.50 -10.47 -11.21
N ASP A 110 24.55 -10.20 -11.99
CA ASP A 110 25.57 -9.21 -11.61
C ASP A 110 24.99 -7.79 -11.56
N LEU A 111 24.11 -7.44 -12.49
CA LEU A 111 23.38 -6.16 -12.47
C LEU A 111 22.44 -6.03 -11.26
N TYR A 112 21.76 -7.12 -10.90
CA TYR A 112 20.80 -7.14 -9.80
C TYR A 112 21.48 -6.93 -8.46
N TYR A 113 22.56 -7.66 -8.21
CA TYR A 113 23.31 -7.66 -6.94
C TYR A 113 24.45 -6.64 -6.90
N ARG A 114 24.58 -5.80 -7.93
CA ARG A 114 25.57 -4.72 -7.93
C ARG A 114 25.40 -3.84 -6.70
N THR A 115 26.51 -3.58 -6.01
CA THR A 115 26.56 -2.63 -4.91
C THR A 115 26.61 -1.20 -5.47
N TYR A 116 25.78 -0.32 -4.92
CA TYR A 116 25.71 1.08 -5.29
C TYR A 116 26.02 1.92 -4.03
N ASP A 117 26.96 2.85 -4.14
CA ASP A 117 27.36 3.72 -3.03
C ASP A 117 26.47 4.98 -2.88
N CYS A 118 25.40 5.05 -3.68
CA CYS A 118 24.44 6.16 -3.71
C CYS A 118 23.05 5.71 -3.23
N SER A 119 22.23 6.67 -2.80
CA SER A 119 20.81 6.38 -2.58
C SER A 119 20.09 6.15 -3.91
N PHE A 120 18.99 5.39 -3.91
CA PHE A 120 18.22 5.05 -5.13
C PHE A 120 17.99 6.24 -6.07
N PHE A 121 17.55 7.39 -5.54
CA PHE A 121 17.30 8.58 -6.37
C PHE A 121 18.57 9.33 -6.77
N GLU A 122 19.63 9.24 -5.99
CA GLU A 122 20.92 9.80 -6.39
C GLU A 122 21.48 8.99 -7.55
N CYS A 123 21.53 7.65 -7.44
CA CYS A 123 21.98 6.77 -8.52
C CYS A 123 21.20 6.99 -9.82
N LEU A 124 19.88 7.17 -9.71
CA LEU A 124 19.02 7.44 -10.86
C LEU A 124 19.34 8.80 -11.52
N LYS A 125 19.89 9.77 -10.79
CA LYS A 125 20.25 11.11 -11.29
C LYS A 125 21.70 11.21 -11.74
N THR A 126 22.64 10.56 -11.05
CA THR A 126 24.09 10.69 -11.26
C THR A 126 24.59 9.90 -12.46
N GLY A 127 23.77 9.02 -13.04
CA GLY A 127 24.07 8.40 -14.34
C GLY A 127 24.70 7.01 -14.27
N ASP A 128 24.65 6.31 -13.12
CA ASP A 128 24.96 4.86 -13.03
C ASP A 128 23.96 3.98 -13.83
N GLY A 129 23.06 4.64 -14.55
CA GLY A 129 22.23 4.09 -15.60
C GLY A 129 20.84 3.69 -15.12
N PRO A 130 19.93 3.42 -16.06
CA PRO A 130 18.60 2.89 -15.76
C PRO A 130 18.63 1.52 -15.07
N TYR A 131 19.80 0.86 -15.01
CA TYR A 131 20.02 -0.44 -14.38
C TYR A 131 19.71 -0.45 -12.89
N VAL A 132 19.86 0.68 -12.18
CA VAL A 132 19.49 0.74 -10.76
C VAL A 132 18.01 0.41 -10.55
N LEU A 133 17.13 0.65 -11.54
CA LEU A 133 15.71 0.36 -11.45
C LEU A 133 15.42 -1.14 -11.33
N VAL A 134 16.27 -1.99 -11.90
CA VAL A 134 16.16 -3.45 -11.89
C VAL A 134 17.10 -4.11 -10.88
N SER A 135 17.60 -3.35 -9.90
CA SER A 135 18.52 -3.86 -8.87
C SER A 135 17.83 -4.25 -7.56
N GLU A 136 18.55 -4.97 -6.71
CA GLU A 136 18.16 -5.23 -5.32
C GLU A 136 17.92 -3.93 -4.54
N VAL A 137 18.67 -2.87 -4.85
CA VAL A 137 18.52 -1.54 -4.22
C VAL A 137 17.15 -0.95 -4.52
N ALA A 138 16.66 -1.05 -5.75
CA ALA A 138 15.31 -0.63 -6.10
C ALA A 138 14.25 -1.47 -5.39
N MET A 139 14.39 -2.80 -5.40
CA MET A 139 13.47 -3.70 -4.69
C MET A 139 13.35 -3.31 -3.21
N ASN A 140 14.48 -3.13 -2.52
CA ASN A 140 14.54 -2.75 -1.11
C ASN A 140 13.97 -1.36 -0.85
N TYR A 141 14.20 -0.41 -1.77
CA TYR A 141 13.61 0.93 -1.71
C TYR A 141 12.07 0.86 -1.74
N TRP A 142 11.48 0.17 -2.71
CA TRP A 142 10.02 0.04 -2.82
C TRP A 142 9.43 -0.71 -1.62
N LYS A 143 10.09 -1.77 -1.17
CA LYS A 143 9.72 -2.51 0.05
C LYS A 143 9.71 -1.62 1.28
N SER A 144 10.69 -0.72 1.42
CA SER A 144 10.75 0.25 2.52
C SER A 144 9.60 1.26 2.45
N LYS A 145 9.31 1.81 1.26
CA LYS A 145 8.17 2.73 1.05
C LYS A 145 6.82 2.05 1.32
N PHE A 146 6.67 0.79 0.93
CA PHE A 146 5.49 0.00 1.29
C PHE A 146 5.30 -0.09 2.81
N LYS A 147 6.34 -0.40 3.58
CA LYS A 147 6.26 -0.44 5.06
C LYS A 147 5.82 0.90 5.66
N ILE A 148 6.33 2.01 5.13
CA ILE A 148 5.93 3.36 5.57
C ILE A 148 4.46 3.62 5.25
N CYS A 149 3.99 3.29 4.04
CA CYS A 149 2.57 3.40 3.67
C CYS A 149 1.68 2.52 4.55
N LEU A 150 2.12 1.30 4.88
CA LEU A 150 1.39 0.40 5.77
C LEU A 150 1.29 0.96 7.20
N LEU A 151 2.36 1.54 7.73
CA LEU A 151 2.30 2.20 9.03
C LEU A 151 1.36 3.42 9.00
N GLY A 152 1.42 4.22 7.93
CA GLY A 152 0.54 5.36 7.71
C GLY A 152 -0.94 4.95 7.61
N SER A 153 -1.24 3.85 6.91
CA SER A 153 -2.61 3.36 6.78
C SER A 153 -3.17 2.84 8.11
N ILE A 154 -2.36 2.19 8.94
CA ILE A 154 -2.74 1.79 10.31
C ILE A 154 -3.06 3.02 11.17
N LEU A 155 -2.22 4.06 11.13
CA LEU A 155 -2.45 5.29 11.88
C LEU A 155 -3.76 5.98 11.44
N LEU A 156 -3.97 6.10 10.13
CA LEU A 156 -5.19 6.66 9.55
C LEU A 156 -6.43 5.83 9.89
N PHE A 157 -6.31 4.49 9.91
CA PHE A 157 -7.36 3.59 10.35
C PHE A 157 -7.76 3.83 11.81
N VAL A 158 -6.79 3.94 12.73
CA VAL A 158 -7.06 4.24 14.14
C VAL A 158 -7.74 5.59 14.30
N LEU A 159 -7.28 6.60 13.56
CA LEU A 159 -7.88 7.92 13.58
C LEU A 159 -9.33 7.87 13.05
N MET A 160 -9.57 7.18 11.94
CA MET A 160 -10.90 6.95 11.40
C MET A 160 -11.81 6.20 12.41
N PHE A 161 -11.26 5.22 13.12
CA PHE A 161 -11.96 4.48 14.17
C PHE A 161 -12.41 5.42 15.29
N ILE A 162 -11.59 6.38 15.73
CA ILE A 162 -11.95 7.36 16.76
C ILE A 162 -13.06 8.29 16.27
N PHE A 163 -12.93 8.82 15.06
CA PHE A 163 -13.86 9.80 14.50
C PHE A 163 -15.20 9.21 14.04
N ILE A 164 -15.32 7.93 13.70
CA ILE A 164 -16.63 7.35 13.35
C ILE A 164 -17.47 7.05 14.60
N GLU A 165 -18.77 7.37 14.56
CA GLU A 165 -19.72 7.11 15.65
C GLU A 165 -19.97 5.61 15.84
N LYS A 166 -20.31 4.95 14.74
CA LYS A 166 -20.60 3.53 14.68
C LYS A 166 -19.33 2.75 14.38
N LYS A 167 -18.65 2.22 15.39
CA LYS A 167 -17.34 1.54 15.24
C LYS A 167 -17.33 0.38 14.22
N HIS A 168 -18.45 -0.33 14.06
CA HIS A 168 -18.59 -1.36 13.02
C HIS A 168 -18.49 -0.79 11.60
N SER A 169 -19.00 0.42 11.38
CA SER A 169 -18.93 1.11 10.08
C SER A 169 -17.49 1.40 9.67
N THR A 170 -16.56 1.59 10.61
CA THR A 170 -15.14 1.79 10.30
C THR A 170 -14.56 0.60 9.54
N LEU A 171 -14.79 -0.63 10.00
CA LEU A 171 -14.28 -1.84 9.35
C LEU A 171 -14.88 -2.03 7.95
N THR A 172 -16.20 -1.82 7.83
CA THR A 172 -16.90 -1.88 6.54
C THR A 172 -16.35 -0.87 5.55
N VAL A 173 -16.15 0.39 5.97
CA VAL A 173 -15.60 1.45 5.12
C VAL A 173 -14.16 1.15 4.73
N THR A 174 -13.30 0.72 5.67
CA THR A 174 -11.91 0.34 5.34
C THR A 174 -11.86 -0.82 4.36
N GLY A 175 -12.69 -1.85 4.55
CA GLY A 175 -12.76 -2.98 3.62
C GLY A 175 -13.13 -2.55 2.21
N ILE A 176 -14.16 -1.69 2.07
CA ILE A 176 -14.56 -1.12 0.76
C ILE A 176 -13.42 -0.30 0.14
N LEU A 177 -12.79 0.60 0.92
CA LEU A 177 -11.69 1.43 0.42
C LEU A 177 -10.50 0.56 -0.03
N MET A 178 -10.20 -0.51 0.70
CA MET A 178 -9.14 -1.44 0.36
C MET A 178 -9.42 -2.16 -0.98
N ILE A 179 -10.65 -2.66 -1.17
CA ILE A 179 -11.08 -3.27 -2.45
C ILE A 179 -10.98 -2.24 -3.58
N LEU A 180 -11.54 -1.04 -3.39
CA LEU A 180 -11.51 0.02 -4.40
C LEU A 180 -10.08 0.43 -4.77
N SER A 181 -9.17 0.50 -3.79
CA SER A 181 -7.77 0.86 -4.01
C SER A 181 -6.99 -0.23 -4.76
N ALA A 182 -7.44 -1.48 -4.72
CA ALA A 182 -6.83 -2.60 -5.41
C ALA A 182 -7.32 -2.75 -6.86
N LEU A 183 -8.53 -2.28 -7.18
CA LEU A 183 -9.14 -2.43 -8.51
C LEU A 183 -8.26 -1.99 -9.69
N PRO A 184 -7.52 -0.86 -9.64
CA PRO A 184 -6.66 -0.45 -10.75
C PRO A 184 -5.58 -1.50 -11.10
N PHE A 185 -5.15 -2.31 -10.13
CA PHE A 185 -4.10 -3.32 -10.31
C PHE A 185 -4.57 -4.59 -11.01
N ARG A 186 -5.90 -4.78 -11.15
CA ARG A 186 -6.49 -5.91 -11.90
C ARG A 186 -6.23 -5.82 -13.40
N LYS A 187 -6.25 -4.60 -13.96
CA LYS A 187 -6.10 -4.34 -15.40
C LYS A 187 -5.19 -3.15 -15.64
N LEU A 188 -3.92 -3.29 -15.25
CA LEU A 188 -2.88 -2.30 -15.55
C LEU A 188 -2.69 -2.07 -17.04
N ASN A 189 -3.04 -3.05 -17.89
CA ASN A 189 -3.03 -2.91 -19.35
C ASN A 189 -3.79 -1.67 -19.83
N TRP A 190 -4.88 -1.27 -19.16
CA TRP A 190 -5.61 -0.05 -19.51
C TRP A 190 -4.81 1.21 -19.18
N LEU A 191 -4.08 1.23 -18.06
CA LEU A 191 -3.23 2.36 -17.70
C LEU A 191 -2.03 2.48 -18.66
N LEU A 192 -1.54 1.32 -19.12
CA LEU A 192 -0.41 1.23 -20.05
C LEU A 192 -0.80 1.58 -21.49
N ALA A 193 -2.09 1.52 -21.85
CA ALA A 193 -2.58 1.97 -23.15
C ALA A 193 -2.36 3.48 -23.39
N PHE A 194 -2.06 4.26 -22.34
CA PHE A 194 -1.69 5.66 -22.46
C PHE A 194 -0.20 5.90 -22.74
N LEU A 195 0.64 4.85 -22.62
CA LEU A 195 2.06 4.96 -22.97
C LEU A 195 2.25 4.75 -24.48
N PRO A 196 3.14 5.51 -25.12
CA PRO A 196 3.45 5.32 -26.53
C PRO A 196 3.98 3.90 -26.78
N GLU A 197 3.53 3.26 -27.87
CA GLU A 197 4.00 1.94 -28.27
C GLU A 197 5.51 1.99 -28.55
N GLY A 198 6.28 1.13 -27.86
CA GLY A 198 7.74 1.04 -28.00
C GLY A 198 8.38 0.14 -26.94
N ASN A 199 9.69 -0.09 -27.05
CA ASN A 199 10.45 -1.01 -26.20
C ASN A 199 10.37 -0.68 -24.69
N LEU A 200 10.07 0.57 -24.35
CA LEU A 200 9.85 1.00 -22.96
C LEU A 200 8.61 0.37 -22.34
N THR A 201 7.59 0.04 -23.13
CA THR A 201 6.33 -0.52 -22.61
C THR A 201 6.54 -1.94 -22.08
N GLU A 202 7.36 -2.75 -22.74
CA GLU A 202 7.72 -4.11 -22.28
C GLU A 202 8.54 -4.05 -20.99
N MET A 203 9.50 -3.12 -20.93
CA MET A 203 10.28 -2.89 -19.72
C MET A 203 9.37 -2.44 -18.57
N VAL A 204 8.48 -1.47 -18.80
CA VAL A 204 7.52 -1.00 -17.79
C VAL A 204 6.58 -2.13 -17.33
N LEU A 205 6.09 -2.95 -18.26
CA LEU A 205 5.24 -4.12 -17.98
C LEU A 205 5.91 -5.11 -17.04
N SER A 206 7.23 -5.31 -17.16
CA SER A 206 7.98 -6.22 -16.28
C SER A 206 7.88 -5.83 -14.79
N PHE A 207 7.80 -4.53 -14.48
CA PHE A 207 7.62 -4.03 -13.12
C PHE A 207 6.21 -4.27 -12.54
N PHE A 208 5.25 -4.68 -13.37
CA PHE A 208 3.87 -4.94 -12.97
C PHE A 208 3.46 -6.41 -13.09
N THR A 209 4.41 -7.32 -13.33
CA THR A 209 4.16 -8.77 -13.46
C THR A 209 3.44 -9.38 -12.26
N ARG A 210 3.67 -8.84 -11.04
CA ARG A 210 3.01 -9.31 -9.81
C ARG A 210 1.76 -8.52 -9.40
N SER A 211 1.28 -7.58 -10.22
CA SER A 211 0.14 -6.71 -9.86
C SER A 211 -1.15 -7.48 -9.58
N TYR A 212 -1.41 -8.54 -10.35
CA TYR A 212 -2.60 -9.37 -10.19
C TYR A 212 -2.60 -10.10 -8.84
N ASN A 213 -1.44 -10.60 -8.41
CA ASN A 213 -1.30 -11.26 -7.10
C ASN A 213 -1.58 -10.28 -5.97
N VAL A 214 -1.04 -9.06 -6.05
CA VAL A 214 -1.31 -7.98 -5.08
C VAL A 214 -2.80 -7.63 -5.07
N PHE A 215 -3.42 -7.48 -6.25
CA PHE A 215 -4.86 -7.27 -6.38
C PHE A 215 -5.68 -8.34 -5.66
N LEU A 216 -5.38 -9.63 -5.88
CA LEU A 216 -6.10 -10.74 -5.25
C LEU A 216 -5.95 -10.71 -3.73
N ILE A 217 -4.72 -10.59 -3.22
CA ILE A 217 -4.45 -10.60 -1.78
C ILE A 217 -5.17 -9.42 -1.09
N MET A 218 -5.04 -8.22 -1.64
CA MET A 218 -5.66 -7.03 -1.06
C MET A 218 -7.20 -7.07 -1.16
N THR A 219 -7.74 -7.66 -2.22
CA THR A 219 -9.18 -7.90 -2.35
C THR A 219 -9.67 -8.91 -1.31
N ILE A 220 -8.96 -10.03 -1.11
CA ILE A 220 -9.32 -11.04 -0.10
C ILE A 220 -9.32 -10.40 1.30
N ILE A 221 -8.26 -9.67 1.66
CA ILE A 221 -8.19 -8.99 2.96
C ILE A 221 -9.32 -7.97 3.10
N GLY A 222 -9.58 -7.18 2.05
CA GLY A 222 -10.67 -6.20 2.03
C GLY A 222 -12.06 -6.83 2.20
N VAL A 223 -12.33 -7.94 1.52
CA VAL A 223 -13.58 -8.72 1.66
C VAL A 223 -13.70 -9.32 3.06
N SER A 224 -12.62 -9.86 3.62
CA SER A 224 -12.62 -10.35 5.01
C SER A 224 -12.94 -9.24 6.01
N LEU A 225 -12.32 -8.06 5.87
CA LEU A 225 -12.61 -6.90 6.73
C LEU A 225 -14.06 -6.41 6.59
N PHE A 226 -14.57 -6.37 5.36
CA PHE A 226 -15.96 -6.01 5.09
C PHE A 226 -16.94 -6.99 5.73
N ALA A 227 -16.70 -8.30 5.59
CA ALA A 227 -17.53 -9.34 6.20
C ALA A 227 -17.51 -9.29 7.74
N VAL A 228 -16.34 -9.05 8.35
CA VAL A 228 -16.21 -8.86 9.80
C VAL A 228 -16.97 -7.61 10.26
N GLY A 229 -16.90 -6.52 9.50
CA GLY A 229 -17.66 -5.30 9.76
C GLY A 229 -19.18 -5.55 9.81
N ILE A 230 -19.70 -6.28 8.82
CA ILE A 230 -21.11 -6.69 8.77
C ILE A 230 -21.48 -7.63 9.92
N ALA A 231 -20.67 -8.64 10.20
CA ALA A 231 -20.93 -9.58 11.30
C ALA A 231 -21.00 -8.87 12.66
N PHE A 232 -20.14 -7.88 12.91
CA PHE A 232 -20.19 -7.06 14.12
C PHE A 232 -21.44 -6.18 14.21
N GLU A 233 -22.01 -5.76 13.09
CA GLU A 233 -23.29 -5.07 13.05
C GLU A 233 -24.44 -6.02 13.43
N PHE A 234 -24.49 -7.21 12.82
CA PHE A 234 -25.54 -8.20 13.10
C PHE A 234 -25.51 -8.76 14.52
N LEU A 235 -24.33 -9.01 15.08
CA LEU A 235 -24.21 -9.61 16.41
C LEU A 235 -24.54 -8.62 17.54
N GLY A 236 -24.80 -7.34 17.22
CA GLY A 236 -25.08 -6.31 18.22
C GLY A 236 -23.95 -6.14 19.25
N ILE A 237 -22.77 -6.69 18.98
CA ILE A 237 -21.60 -6.65 19.88
C ILE A 237 -21.20 -5.18 20.12
N GLY A 238 -21.44 -4.31 19.14
CA GLY A 238 -21.28 -2.86 19.30
C GLY A 238 -22.09 -2.26 20.46
N LEU A 239 -23.29 -2.77 20.77
CA LEU A 239 -24.11 -2.32 21.90
C LEU A 239 -23.57 -2.81 23.25
N LYS A 240 -22.93 -3.99 23.28
CA LYS A 240 -22.31 -4.51 24.52
C LYS A 240 -21.03 -3.75 24.87
N ILE A 241 -20.19 -3.43 23.88
CA ILE A 241 -18.95 -2.67 24.10
C ILE A 241 -19.26 -1.23 24.55
N THR A 242 -20.24 -0.56 23.93
CA THR A 242 -20.65 0.79 24.33
C THR A 242 -21.23 0.84 25.75
N LYS A 243 -21.98 -0.19 26.17
CA LYS A 243 -22.44 -0.34 27.57
C LYS A 243 -21.27 -0.55 28.55
N PHE A 244 -20.21 -1.25 28.16
CA PHE A 244 -19.04 -1.47 29.02
C PHE A 244 -18.29 -0.16 29.32
N PHE A 245 -18.07 0.67 28.30
CA PHE A 245 -17.40 1.97 28.47
C PHE A 245 -18.27 3.04 29.17
N THR A 246 -19.59 2.98 29.06
CA THR A 246 -20.49 3.95 29.73
C THR A 246 -20.71 3.62 31.21
N LYS A 247 -20.67 2.33 31.60
CA LYS A 247 -20.83 1.91 33.00
C LYS A 247 -19.73 2.47 33.91
N GLU A 248 -18.53 2.62 33.39
CA GLU A 248 -17.39 3.14 34.16
C GLU A 248 -17.50 4.64 34.44
N LYS A 249 -18.08 5.42 33.51
CA LYS A 249 -18.33 6.86 33.71
C LYS A 249 -19.46 7.11 34.72
N ALA A 250 -20.54 6.31 34.67
CA ALA A 250 -21.66 6.44 35.59
C ALA A 250 -21.29 6.10 37.06
N THR A 251 -20.30 5.23 37.26
CA THR A 251 -19.85 4.84 38.61
C THR A 251 -19.00 5.95 39.26
N LYS A 252 -18.11 6.59 38.49
CA LYS A 252 -17.30 7.72 38.97
C LYS A 252 -18.11 8.98 39.26
N GLU A 253 -19.26 9.16 38.61
CA GLU A 253 -20.15 10.31 38.85
C GLU A 253 -21.02 10.14 40.11
N LYS A 254 -21.33 8.89 40.50
CA LYS A 254 -22.04 8.60 41.77
C LYS A 254 -21.13 8.74 43.00
N GLU A 255 -19.84 8.45 42.88
CA GLU A 255 -18.88 8.64 43.97
C GLU A 255 -18.57 10.12 44.26
N LYS A 256 -18.54 10.97 43.24
CA LYS A 256 -18.36 12.43 43.42
C LYS A 256 -19.57 13.17 43.97
N LYS A 257 -20.78 12.62 43.87
CA LYS A 257 -21.99 13.20 44.49
C LYS A 257 -22.22 12.76 45.94
N GLY A 258 -21.41 11.85 46.47
CA GLY A 258 -21.47 11.37 47.86
C GLY A 258 -20.68 12.20 48.88
N SER A 259 -19.98 13.27 48.46
CA SER A 259 -19.13 14.09 49.34
C SER A 259 -19.33 15.60 49.16
N VAL A 260 -20.57 16.03 48.94
CA VAL A 260 -20.94 17.43 49.21
C VAL A 260 -21.39 17.50 50.67
N PRO A 261 -20.69 18.25 51.55
CA PRO A 261 -21.16 18.49 52.91
C PRO A 261 -22.56 19.12 52.85
N MET A 262 -23.46 18.64 53.71
CA MET A 262 -24.74 19.27 54.03
C MET A 262 -24.55 20.79 54.17
N ILE A 263 -24.86 21.53 53.11
CA ILE A 263 -25.19 22.95 53.21
C ILE A 263 -26.71 22.99 53.33
N ALA A 264 -27.14 23.70 54.37
CA ALA A 264 -28.49 23.79 54.87
C ALA A 264 -29.53 23.93 53.75
N THR A 265 -30.55 23.10 53.88
CA THR A 265 -31.85 23.17 53.24
C THR A 265 -32.36 24.62 53.27
N GLU A 266 -32.29 25.32 52.14
CA GLU A 266 -33.18 26.46 51.91
C GLU A 266 -34.60 25.91 51.71
N GLU A 267 -35.51 26.40 52.55
CA GLU A 267 -36.95 26.23 52.43
C GLU A 267 -37.40 26.47 50.98
N LYS A 268 -37.85 25.41 50.32
CA LYS A 268 -38.74 25.57 49.18
C LYS A 268 -40.08 25.98 49.74
N GLU A 269 -40.37 27.28 49.72
CA GLU A 269 -41.75 27.77 49.79
C GLU A 269 -42.55 27.07 48.69
N SER A 270 -43.44 26.19 49.11
CA SER A 270 -44.38 25.54 48.22
C SER A 270 -45.42 26.56 47.82
N PHE A 271 -45.28 27.13 46.62
CA PHE A 271 -46.34 27.95 46.02
C PHE A 271 -47.65 27.17 46.02
N THR A 272 -48.68 27.77 46.62
CA THR A 272 -50.03 27.23 46.60
C THR A 272 -50.63 27.38 45.20
N LYS A 273 -51.58 26.51 44.84
CA LYS A 273 -52.25 26.57 43.51
C LYS A 273 -52.96 27.90 43.28
N GLU A 274 -53.35 28.62 44.34
CA GLU A 274 -53.89 29.97 44.25
C GLU A 274 -52.86 31.01 43.79
N GLU A 275 -51.63 30.99 44.32
CA GLU A 275 -50.57 31.95 43.96
C GLU A 275 -50.13 31.82 42.51
N VAL A 276 -50.03 30.58 42.01
CA VAL A 276 -49.73 30.33 40.59
C VAL A 276 -50.85 30.87 39.69
N LYS A 277 -52.11 30.83 40.14
CA LYS A 277 -53.25 31.38 39.39
C LYS A 277 -53.23 32.92 39.35
N GLU A 278 -52.79 33.59 40.41
CA GLU A 278 -52.66 35.06 40.41
C GLU A 278 -51.56 35.54 39.47
N ILE A 279 -50.37 34.91 39.53
CA ILE A 279 -49.24 35.27 38.66
C ILE A 279 -49.63 35.13 37.17
N VAL A 280 -50.34 34.07 36.81
CA VAL A 280 -50.84 33.87 35.43
C VAL A 280 -51.89 34.92 35.05
N ARG A 281 -52.76 35.34 35.97
CA ARG A 281 -53.78 36.37 35.72
C ARG A 281 -53.15 37.74 35.50
N GLU A 282 -52.09 38.05 36.22
CA GLU A 282 -51.41 39.33 36.16
C GLU A 282 -50.60 39.48 34.86
N GLU A 283 -49.91 38.42 34.43
CA GLU A 283 -49.27 38.34 33.10
C GLU A 283 -50.30 38.52 31.97
N LEU A 284 -51.48 37.89 32.06
CA LEU A 284 -52.54 38.04 31.06
C LEU A 284 -53.14 39.46 31.00
N ARG A 285 -53.13 40.22 32.10
CA ARG A 285 -53.53 41.64 32.11
C ARG A 285 -52.48 42.50 31.40
N LYS A 286 -51.19 42.30 31.68
CA LYS A 286 -50.08 43.02 31.02
C LYS A 286 -50.05 42.82 29.51
N VAL A 287 -50.44 41.64 29.02
CA VAL A 287 -50.55 41.37 27.57
C VAL A 287 -51.74 42.08 26.92
N LYS A 288 -52.84 42.28 27.66
CA LYS A 288 -54.03 42.99 27.14
C LYS A 288 -53.86 44.50 27.09
N GLU A 289 -53.07 45.09 27.98
CA GLU A 289 -52.80 46.55 27.98
C GLU A 289 -51.76 46.98 26.93
N LYS A 290 -51.02 46.02 26.35
CA LYS A 290 -50.05 46.27 25.27
C LYS A 290 -50.63 46.10 23.86
N LYS A 291 -51.93 45.88 23.72
CA LYS A 291 -52.67 45.82 22.46
C LYS A 291 -53.66 46.96 22.37
#